data_AF-A0A9E5I471-F1
#
_entry.id   AF-A0A9E5I471-F1
#
_cell.length_a   1.000
_cell.length_b   1.000
_cell.length_c   1.000
_cell.angle_alpha   90.00
_cell.angle_beta   90.00
_cell.angle_gamma   90.00
#
_symmetry.space_group_name_H-M   'P 1'
#
loop_
_entity.id
_entity.type
_entity.pdbx_description
1 polymer ?
#
loop_
_entity_poly.entity_id
_entity_poly.type
_entity_poly.pdbx_seq_one_letter_code
_entity_poly.pdbx_strand_id
1 'polypeptide(L)' 'MINKDRLRIIKFFLKKNYIENSKIKEIKGDASFRKYFRVYQKDKSYILASAEKEKKSNILNYVLINKFLSERGINTPQVI' A
#
# COMPACT_ATOMS: atom_id res chain seq x y z
N MET A 1 -15.39 -7.05 2.09
CA MET A 1 -15.55 -6.71 0.66
C MET A 1 -15.12 -5.26 0.51
N ILE A 2 -14.27 -4.94 -0.47
CA ILE A 2 -13.72 -3.57 -0.60
C ILE A 2 -14.85 -2.60 -0.92
N ASN A 3 -14.98 -1.53 -0.14
CA ASN A 3 -15.95 -0.46 -0.41
C ASN A 3 -15.74 0.13 -1.83
N LYS A 4 -16.82 0.42 -2.56
CA LYS A 4 -16.77 0.87 -3.97
C LYS A 4 -15.98 2.17 -4.17
N ASP A 5 -16.15 3.15 -3.29
CA ASP A 5 -15.42 4.42 -3.37
C ASP A 5 -13.93 4.22 -3.11
N ARG A 6 -13.60 3.38 -2.12
CA ARG A 6 -12.21 3.00 -1.84
C ARG A 6 -11.58 2.32 -3.05
N LEU A 7 -12.29 1.40 -3.71
CA LEU A 7 -11.80 0.74 -4.92
C LEU A 7 -11.57 1.74 -6.06
N ARG A 8 -12.44 2.74 -6.23
CA ARG A 8 -12.25 3.81 -7.23
C ARG A 8 -11.00 4.63 -6.96
N ILE A 9 -10.77 5.03 -5.71
CA ILE A 9 -9.57 5.76 -5.29
C ILE A 9 -8.31 4.93 -5.55
N ILE A 10 -8.33 3.65 -5.16
CA ILE A 10 -7.20 2.74 -5.39
C ILE A 10 -6.89 2.61 -6.88
N LYS A 11 -7.91 2.37 -7.73
CA LYS A 11 -7.71 2.27 -9.19
C LYS A 11 -7.14 3.56 -9.78
N PHE A 12 -7.61 4.71 -9.33
CA PHE A 12 -7.07 6.00 -9.77
C PHE A 12 -5.60 6.19 -9.36
N PHE A 13 -5.27 5.88 -8.11
CA PHE A 13 -3.89 5.93 -7.61
C PHE A 13 -2.96 4.99 -8.40
N LEU A 14 -3.39 3.74 -8.63
CA LEU A 14 -2.61 2.77 -9.41
C LEU A 14 -2.39 3.22 -10.85
N LYS A 15 -3.43 3.78 -11.50
CA LYS A 15 -3.31 4.36 -12.85
C LYS A 15 -2.30 5.50 -12.90
N LYS A 16 -2.31 6.40 -11.90
CA LYS A 16 -1.34 7.50 -11.79
C LYS A 16 0.10 7.03 -11.63
N ASN A 17 0.31 5.81 -11.14
CA ASN A 17 1.63 5.18 -10.97
C ASN A 17 1.94 4.12 -12.03
N TYR A 18 1.21 4.09 -13.16
CA TYR A 18 1.44 3.14 -14.26
C TYR A 18 1.25 1.65 -13.90
N ILE A 19 0.45 1.35 -12.86
CA ILE A 19 0.10 -0.01 -12.38
C ILE A 19 -1.38 -0.30 -12.69
N GLU A 20 -1.78 -0.07 -13.94
CA GLU A 20 -3.17 -0.24 -14.37
C GLU A 20 -3.50 -1.68 -14.78
N ASN A 21 -4.80 -2.02 -14.81
CA ASN A 21 -5.31 -3.36 -15.11
C ASN A 21 -4.84 -4.45 -14.12
N SER A 22 -4.53 -4.04 -12.89
CA SER A 22 -4.15 -4.92 -11.78
C SER A 22 -5.33 -5.64 -11.13
N LYS A 23 -5.09 -6.89 -10.68
CA LYS A 23 -5.98 -7.58 -9.73
C LYS A 23 -5.68 -7.11 -8.31
N ILE A 24 -6.72 -6.65 -7.60
CA ILE A 24 -6.61 -6.13 -6.23
C ILE A 24 -7.29 -7.11 -5.26
N LYS A 25 -6.57 -7.55 -4.23
CA LYS A 25 -7.10 -8.40 -3.16
C LYS A 25 -6.82 -7.75 -1.80
N GLU A 26 -7.85 -7.52 -1.01
CA GLU A 26 -7.72 -7.06 0.37
C GLU A 26 -7.00 -8.14 1.20
N ILE A 27 -6.00 -7.73 1.97
CA ILE A 27 -5.29 -8.59 2.92
C ILE A 27 -5.95 -8.36 4.27
N LYS A 28 -6.57 -9.42 4.84
CA LYS A 28 -7.18 -9.36 6.16
C LYS A 28 -6.08 -9.26 7.22
N GLY A 29 -6.17 -8.27 8.09
CA GLY A 29 -5.27 -8.06 9.22
C GLY A 29 -5.55 -6.70 9.86
N ASP A 30 -5.47 -6.63 11.19
CA ASP A 30 -5.60 -5.38 11.94
C ASP A 30 -4.21 -4.87 12.32
N ALA A 31 -3.71 -3.87 11.61
CA ALA A 31 -2.48 -3.20 11.98
C ALA A 31 -2.62 -1.69 11.83
N SER A 32 -2.65 -1.00 12.98
CA SER A 32 -2.44 0.45 13.14
C SER A 32 -3.28 1.33 12.21
N PHE A 33 -4.57 1.02 12.05
CA PHE A 33 -5.51 1.79 11.21
C PHE A 33 -5.11 1.87 9.72
N ARG A 34 -4.32 0.90 9.26
CA ARG A 34 -3.96 0.73 7.85
C ARG A 34 -4.69 -0.46 7.27
N LYS A 35 -5.13 -0.31 6.03
CA LYS A 35 -5.62 -1.39 5.17
C LYS A 35 -4.56 -1.72 4.15
N TYR A 36 -4.36 -3.02 3.93
CA TYR A 36 -3.37 -3.53 3.00
C TYR A 36 -4.07 -4.24 1.85
N PHE A 37 -3.60 -3.99 0.64
CA PHE A 37 -4.11 -4.64 -0.56
C PHE A 37 -2.94 -5.25 -1.33
N ARG A 38 -3.07 -6.53 -1.70
CA ARG A 38 -2.21 -7.16 -2.67
C ARG A 38 -2.63 -6.70 -4.06
N VAL A 39 -1.68 -6.17 -4.81
CA VAL A 39 -1.88 -5.73 -6.20
C VAL A 39 -1.04 -6.65 -7.08
N TYR A 40 -1.69 -7.39 -7.98
CA TYR A 40 -1.01 -8.25 -8.95
C TYR A 40 -0.98 -7.55 -10.30
N GLN A 41 0.21 -7.23 -10.79
CA GLN A 41 0.46 -6.54 -12.05
C GLN A 41 1.40 -7.38 -12.90
N LYS A 42 0.87 -8.04 -13.93
CA LYS A 42 1.66 -8.91 -14.82
C LYS A 42 2.45 -9.95 -13.99
N ASP A 43 3.78 -9.90 -14.07
CA ASP A 43 4.78 -10.73 -13.39
C ASP A 43 5.18 -10.22 -12.00
N LYS A 44 4.71 -9.03 -11.60
CA LYS A 44 5.04 -8.38 -10.34
C LYS A 44 3.86 -8.35 -9.37
N SER A 45 4.18 -8.26 -8.09
CA SER A 45 3.17 -7.98 -7.06
C SER A 45 3.62 -6.86 -6.14
N TYR A 46 2.66 -6.08 -5.68
CA TYR A 46 2.86 -4.94 -4.79
C TYR A 46 1.96 -5.06 -3.57
N ILE A 47 2.38 -4.39 -2.50
CA ILE A 47 1.54 -4.11 -1.33
C ILE A 47 1.16 -2.65 -1.39
N LEU A 48 -0.13 -2.39 -1.56
CA LEU A 48 -0.68 -1.05 -1.37
C LEU A 48 -1.09 -0.90 0.09
N ALA A 49 -0.39 -0.02 0.82
CA ALA A 49 -0.78 0.40 2.16
C ALA A 49 -1.65 1.66 2.06
N SER A 50 -2.79 1.67 2.75
CA SER A 50 -3.73 2.79 2.78
C SER A 50 -4.14 3.07 4.22
N ALA A 51 -4.09 4.32 4.66
CA ALA A 51 -4.58 4.74 5.97
C ALA A 51 -5.94 5.43 5.85
N GLU A 52 -6.62 5.54 6.97
CA GLU A 52 -7.73 6.47 7.13
C GLU A 52 -7.23 7.92 7.02
N LYS A 53 -8.07 8.82 6.48
CA LYS A 53 -7.69 10.20 6.13
C LYS A 53 -7.09 10.96 7.31
N GLU A 54 -7.67 10.78 8.49
CA GLU A 54 -7.25 11.42 9.74
C GLU A 54 -5.92 10.88 10.29
N LYS A 55 -5.45 9.76 9.77
CA LYS A 55 -4.27 9.03 10.25
C LYS A 55 -3.16 8.98 9.21
N LYS A 56 -3.03 10.02 8.39
CA LYS A 56 -2.01 10.13 7.32
C LYS A 56 -0.58 9.95 7.85
N SER A 57 -0.29 10.41 9.08
CA SER A 57 1.00 10.22 9.75
C SER A 57 1.39 8.74 9.85
N ASN A 58 0.43 7.80 9.91
CA ASN A 58 0.73 6.37 9.95
C ASN A 58 1.35 5.82 8.66
N ILE A 59 1.10 6.44 7.50
CA ILE A 59 1.82 6.09 6.26
C ILE A 59 3.21 6.69 6.28
N LEU A 60 3.34 7.96 6.68
CA LEU A 60 4.64 8.63 6.71
C LEU A 60 5.61 7.92 7.68
N ASN A 61 5.15 7.60 8.88
CA ASN A 61 5.93 6.86 9.88
C ASN A 61 6.36 5.49 9.34
N TYR A 62 5.47 4.79 8.63
CA TYR A 62 5.80 3.51 8.00
C TYR A 62 6.93 3.66 6.97
N VAL A 63 6.86 4.68 6.12
CA VAL A 63 7.91 4.97 5.12
C VAL A 63 9.24 5.34 5.79
N LEU A 64 9.20 6.21 6.80
CA LEU A 64 10.39 6.66 7.53
C LEU A 64 11.08 5.50 8.26
N ILE A 65 10.32 4.64 8.93
CA ILE A 65 10.85 3.46 9.64
C ILE A 65 11.47 2.48 8.63
N ASN A 66 10.79 2.18 7.52
CA ASN A 66 11.36 1.30 6.50
C ASN A 66 12.66 1.86 5.92
N LYS A 67 12.71 3.16 5.63
CA LYS A 67 13.93 3.81 5.15
C LYS A 67 15.07 3.71 6.16
N PHE A 68 14.81 4.05 7.43
CA PHE A 68 15.79 3.96 8.51
C PHE A 68 16.34 2.54 8.67
N LEU A 69 15.47 1.53 8.66
CA LEU A 69 15.88 0.13 8.80
C LEU A 69 16.67 -0.35 7.57
N SER A 70 16.24 0.02 6.36
CA SER A 70 16.95 -0.29 5.11
C SER A 70 18.37 0.30 5.10
N GLU A 71 18.55 1.54 5.56
CA GLU A 71 19.85 2.19 5.68
C GLU A 71 20.81 1.47 6.66
N ARG A 72 20.26 0.63 7.55
CA ARG A 72 21.00 -0.19 8.50
C ARG A 72 21.19 -1.64 8.05
N GLY A 73 20.88 -1.95 6.80
CA GLY A 73 21.03 -3.30 6.24
C GLY A 73 19.94 -4.28 6.68
N ILE A 74 18.86 -3.81 7.30
CA ILE A 74 17.71 -4.64 7.64
C ILE A 74 16.82 -4.76 6.41
N ASN A 75 16.48 -5.99 6.05
CA ASN A 75 15.59 -6.27 4.93
C ASN A 75 14.18 -5.72 5.21
N THR A 76 13.78 -4.71 4.46
CA THR A 76 12.47 -4.05 4.59
C THR A 76 11.79 -3.90 3.24
N PRO A 77 10.46 -3.69 3.21
CA PRO A 77 9.76 -3.44 1.96
C PRO A 77 10.29 -2.17 1.27
N GLN A 78 10.71 -2.31 0.02
CA GLN A 78 11.03 -1.17 -0.83
C GLN A 78 9.78 -0.31 -1.03
N VAL A 79 9.89 0.98 -0.70
CA VAL A 79 8.86 1.99 -0.97
C VAL A 79 9.10 2.54 -2.38
N ILE A 80 8.05 2.56 -3.19
CA ILE A 80 8.06 2.95 -4.62
C ILE A 80 7.16 4.16 -4.79
#